data_AF-A0A8T6W8A2-F1
#
_entry.id   AF-A0A8T6W8A2-F1
#
_cell.length_a   1.000
_cell.length_b   1.000
_cell.length_c   1.000
_cell.angle_alpha   90.00
_cell.angle_beta   90.00
_cell.angle_gamma   90.00
#
_symmetry.space_group_name_H-M   'P 1'
#
loop_
_entity.id
_entity.type
_entity.pdbx_description
1 polymer ?
#
loop_
_entity_poly.entity_id
_entity_poly.type
_entity_poly.pdbx_seq_one_letter_code
_entity_poly.pdbx_strand_id
1 'polypeptide(L)'
;MVASGENEYTHFGARELIKSRCIDILQIDPGVCGGFTPIMKAAALAESEHLWFAPHGGHVLGAIPVAAVPNGLIVESYPESKWRVIPPIDPIEPEKSLVS
;
A
#
# COMPACT_ATOMS: atom_id res chain seq x y z
N MET A 1 5.52 10.92 15.55
CA MET A 1 4.75 10.48 14.39
C MET A 1 4.00 9.22 14.75
N VAL A 2 2.72 9.12 14.38
CA VAL A 2 1.82 7.99 14.63
C VAL A 2 1.27 7.51 13.29
N ALA A 3 1.31 6.20 13.07
CA ALA A 3 0.79 5.56 11.87
C ALA A 3 -0.31 4.57 12.25
N SER A 4 -1.42 4.56 11.52
CA SER A 4 -2.54 3.64 11.75
C SER A 4 -3.45 3.55 10.51
N GLY A 5 -4.43 2.66 10.55
CA GLY A 5 -5.46 2.52 9.53
C GLY A 5 -5.45 1.19 8.78
N GLU A 6 -4.52 0.28 9.08
CA GLU A 6 -4.42 -1.05 8.43
C GLU A 6 -5.71 -1.88 8.57
N ASN A 7 -6.44 -1.70 9.67
CA ASN A 7 -7.70 -2.41 9.97
C ASN A 7 -8.95 -1.61 9.55
N GLU A 8 -8.80 -0.54 8.77
CA GLU A 8 -9.92 0.19 8.20
C GLU A 8 -10.40 -0.46 6.91
N TYR A 9 -11.64 -0.95 6.91
CA TYR A 9 -12.20 -1.73 5.80
C TYR A 9 -12.77 -0.88 4.66
N THR A 10 -12.90 0.44 4.86
CA THR A 10 -13.43 1.34 3.84
C THR A 10 -12.78 2.72 3.95
N HIS A 11 -12.77 3.47 2.86
CA HIS A 11 -12.41 4.89 2.87
C HIS A 11 -13.28 5.75 3.82
N PHE A 12 -14.49 5.29 4.19
CA PHE A 12 -15.30 5.94 5.21
C PHE A 12 -14.71 5.78 6.61
N GLY A 13 -14.23 4.58 6.96
CA GLY A 13 -13.52 4.35 8.22
C GLY A 13 -12.22 5.13 8.30
N ALA A 14 -11.43 5.11 7.22
CA ALA A 14 -10.23 5.94 7.10
C ALA A 14 -10.53 7.45 7.25
N ARG A 15 -11.65 7.94 6.71
CA ARG A 15 -12.09 9.33 6.90
C ARG A 15 -12.32 9.67 8.37
N GLU A 16 -12.95 8.79 9.14
CA GLU A 16 -13.18 9.03 10.57
C GLU A 16 -11.88 8.98 11.36
N LEU A 17 -10.95 8.08 11.01
CA LEU A 17 -9.61 8.05 11.58
C LEU A 17 -8.84 9.35 11.30
N ILE A 18 -8.84 9.83 10.05
CA ILE A 18 -8.21 11.10 9.67
C ILE A 18 -8.78 12.27 10.46
N LYS A 19 -10.11 12.35 10.58
CA LYS A 19 -10.81 13.41 11.33
C LYS A 19 -10.45 13.45 12.81
N SER A 20 -10.05 12.32 13.39
CA SER A 20 -9.62 12.28 14.80
C SER A 20 -8.35 13.10 15.04
N ARG A 21 -7.57 13.39 13.99
CA ARG A 21 -6.27 14.08 14.05
C ARG A 21 -5.25 13.38 14.96
N CYS A 22 -5.39 12.06 15.12
CA CYS A 22 -4.52 11.23 15.96
C CYS A 22 -3.41 10.50 15.18
N ILE A 23 -3.35 10.65 13.86
CA ILE A 23 -2.37 9.99 12.99
C ILE A 23 -1.63 11.02 12.14
N ASP A 24 -0.41 10.69 11.74
CA ASP A 24 0.42 11.42 10.78
C ASP A 24 0.55 10.65 9.44
N ILE A 25 0.34 9.32 9.47
CA ILE A 25 0.46 8.41 8.33
C ILE A 25 -0.76 7.49 8.28
N LEU A 26 -1.45 7.46 7.14
CA LEU A 26 -2.53 6.51 6.87
C LEU A 26 -1.99 5.22 6.25
N GLN A 27 -2.31 4.07 6.84
CA GLN A 27 -1.83 2.74 6.43
C GLN A 27 -2.90 1.78 5.93
N ILE A 28 -3.99 2.28 5.35
CA ILE A 28 -5.10 1.44 4.87
C ILE A 28 -4.62 0.37 3.86
N ASP A 29 -5.06 -0.89 4.03
CA ASP A 29 -4.62 -2.03 3.22
C ASP A 29 -5.49 -2.18 1.94
N PRO A 30 -4.90 -2.18 0.72
CA PRO A 30 -5.64 -2.31 -0.54
C PRO A 30 -6.36 -3.66 -0.71
N GLY A 31 -5.84 -4.74 -0.13
CA GLY A 31 -6.45 -6.07 -0.13
C GLY A 31 -7.65 -6.19 0.81
N VAL A 32 -7.75 -5.30 1.80
CA VAL A 32 -8.83 -5.32 2.80
C VAL A 32 -9.89 -4.24 2.52
N CYS A 33 -9.48 -3.06 2.07
CA CYS A 33 -10.37 -1.90 1.97
C CYS A 33 -11.30 -1.87 0.74
N GLY A 34 -11.37 -2.97 0.00
CA GLY A 34 -12.16 -3.09 -1.24
C GLY A 34 -11.42 -2.73 -2.53
N GLY A 35 -10.07 -2.76 -2.53
CA GLY A 35 -9.25 -2.64 -3.74
C GLY A 35 -8.81 -1.22 -4.11
N PHE A 36 -8.44 -1.04 -5.38
CA PHE A 36 -7.81 0.18 -5.92
C PHE A 36 -8.69 1.43 -5.81
N THR A 37 -9.99 1.34 -6.11
CA THR A 37 -10.84 2.54 -6.10
C THR A 37 -11.02 3.12 -4.69
N PRO A 38 -11.35 2.32 -3.65
CA PRO A 38 -11.41 2.83 -2.28
C PRO A 38 -10.08 3.37 -1.75
N ILE A 39 -8.96 2.71 -2.04
CA ILE A 39 -7.66 3.16 -1.52
C ILE A 39 -7.24 4.51 -2.11
N MET A 40 -7.48 4.75 -3.40
CA MET A 40 -7.20 6.07 -4.01
C MET A 40 -8.06 7.18 -3.41
N LYS A 41 -9.32 6.89 -3.04
CA LYS A 41 -10.16 7.84 -2.30
C LYS A 41 -9.60 8.14 -0.92
N ALA A 42 -9.12 7.13 -0.21
CA ALA A 42 -8.52 7.29 1.12
C ALA A 42 -7.20 8.08 1.06
N ALA A 43 -6.36 7.81 0.06
CA ALA A 43 -5.10 8.54 -0.17
C ALA A 43 -5.36 10.04 -0.44
N ALA A 44 -6.35 10.37 -1.27
CA ALA A 44 -6.74 11.77 -1.53
C ALA A 44 -7.32 12.47 -0.29
N LEU A 45 -8.06 11.74 0.55
CA LEU A 45 -8.53 12.27 1.84
C LEU A 45 -7.34 12.57 2.78
N ALA A 46 -6.37 11.66 2.86
CA ALA A 46 -5.15 11.87 3.63
C ALA A 46 -4.37 13.09 3.13
N GLU A 47 -4.22 13.24 1.82
CA GLU A 47 -3.55 14.39 1.18
C GLU A 47 -4.21 15.71 1.59
N SER A 48 -5.55 15.76 1.58
CA SER A 48 -6.31 16.96 1.94
C SER A 48 -6.13 17.43 3.38
N GLU A 49 -5.67 16.54 4.27
CA GLU A 49 -5.40 16.81 5.69
C GLU A 49 -3.90 16.79 6.01
N HIS A 50 -3.05 16.87 4.97
CA HIS A 50 -1.58 16.89 5.07
C HIS A 50 -0.98 15.65 5.74
N LEU A 51 -1.62 14.48 5.55
CA LEU A 51 -1.15 13.19 6.04
C LEU A 51 -0.39 12.44 4.95
N TRP A 52 0.66 11.74 5.35
CA TRP A 52 1.33 10.78 4.49
C TRP A 52 0.48 9.52 4.29
N PHE A 53 0.69 8.86 3.16
CA PHE A 53 0.02 7.63 2.79
C PHE A 53 1.05 6.51 2.59
N ALA A 54 0.93 5.43 3.36
CA ALA A 54 1.83 4.28 3.34
C ALA A 54 1.03 2.98 3.59
N PRO A 55 0.43 2.38 2.55
CA PRO A 55 -0.50 1.27 2.69
C PRO A 55 0.14 0.03 3.31
N HIS A 56 -0.61 -0.64 4.18
CA HIS A 56 -0.25 -1.95 4.74
C HIS A 56 -0.47 -3.08 3.72
N GLY A 57 0.21 -4.21 3.92
CA GLY A 57 0.00 -5.47 3.24
C GLY A 57 0.85 -5.66 1.97
N GLY A 58 0.18 -6.09 0.90
CA GLY A 58 0.84 -6.57 -0.31
C GLY A 58 1.60 -5.46 -1.06
N HIS A 59 2.93 -5.49 -1.00
CA HIS A 59 3.82 -4.51 -1.67
C HIS A 59 3.48 -4.23 -3.13
N VAL A 60 3.09 -5.26 -3.89
CA VAL A 60 2.68 -5.10 -5.31
C VAL A 60 1.43 -4.23 -5.45
N LEU A 61 0.44 -4.45 -4.59
CA LEU A 61 -0.80 -3.66 -4.59
C LEU A 61 -0.58 -2.27 -4.00
N GLY A 62 0.32 -2.12 -3.03
CA GLY A 62 0.67 -0.85 -2.41
C GLY A 62 1.57 0.05 -3.26
N ALA A 63 2.44 -0.52 -4.11
CA ALA A 63 3.41 0.26 -4.90
C ALA A 63 2.77 1.22 -5.90
N ILE A 64 1.77 0.75 -6.64
CA ILE A 64 1.06 1.57 -7.63
C ILE A 64 0.38 2.79 -6.99
N PRO A 65 -0.48 2.66 -5.96
CA PRO A 65 -1.15 3.81 -5.35
C PRO A 65 -0.16 4.75 -4.65
N VAL A 66 0.90 4.24 -4.01
CA VAL A 66 1.95 5.08 -3.41
C VAL A 66 2.63 5.94 -4.46
N ALA A 67 2.99 5.37 -5.62
CA ALA A 67 3.61 6.11 -6.71
C ALA A 67 2.65 7.09 -7.42
N ALA A 68 1.33 6.86 -7.32
CA ALA A 68 0.31 7.61 -8.03
C ALA A 68 -0.15 8.89 -7.32
N VAL A 69 0.23 9.12 -6.06
CA VAL A 69 -0.23 10.25 -5.24
C VAL A 69 0.95 11.04 -4.67
N PRO A 70 0.83 12.37 -4.50
CA PRO A 70 1.95 13.20 -4.06
C PRO A 70 2.30 13.01 -2.58
N ASN A 71 1.37 12.48 -1.77
CA ASN A 71 1.57 12.14 -0.37
C ASN A 71 1.96 10.67 -0.15
N GLY A 72 2.35 9.94 -1.18
CA GLY A 72 2.87 8.58 -1.05
C GLY A 72 4.23 8.57 -0.36
N LEU A 73 4.38 7.79 0.71
CA LEU A 73 5.58 7.80 1.55
C LEU A 73 6.49 6.59 1.32
N ILE A 74 6.02 5.39 1.65
CA ILE A 74 6.77 4.14 1.56
C ILE A 74 5.83 2.96 1.29
N VAL A 75 6.40 1.85 0.81
CA VAL A 75 5.72 0.58 0.60
C VAL A 75 6.36 -0.45 1.53
N GLU A 76 5.57 -1.13 2.35
CA GLU A 76 6.08 -2.22 3.17
C GLU A 76 6.43 -3.44 2.31
N SER A 77 7.48 -4.17 2.66
CA SER A 77 7.90 -5.39 1.98
C SER A 77 8.51 -6.37 2.97
N TYR A 78 8.26 -7.65 2.75
CA TYR A 78 8.71 -8.73 3.62
C TYR A 78 9.64 -9.67 2.84
N PRO A 79 10.80 -10.06 3.40
CA PRO A 79 11.74 -10.97 2.74
C PRO A 79 11.11 -12.32 2.36
N GLU A 80 10.27 -12.85 3.25
CA GLU A 80 9.53 -14.09 3.10
C GLU A 80 8.03 -13.80 3.24
N SER A 81 7.35 -13.54 2.12
CA SER A 81 5.89 -13.42 2.11
C SER A 81 5.28 -14.41 1.13
N LYS A 82 4.18 -15.05 1.56
CA LYS A 82 3.34 -15.90 0.69
C LYS A 82 2.72 -15.13 -0.49
N TRP A 83 2.74 -13.80 -0.41
CA TRP A 83 2.26 -12.87 -1.43
C TRP A 83 3.40 -12.22 -2.22
N ARG A 84 4.63 -12.75 -2.11
CA ARG A 84 5.72 -12.39 -3.02
C ARG A 84 5.31 -12.86 -4.41
N VAL A 85 4.73 -11.95 -5.18
CA VAL A 85 4.67 -12.11 -6.62
C VAL A 85 6.12 -12.06 -7.06
N ILE A 86 6.69 -13.23 -7.36
CA ILE A 86 7.88 -13.28 -8.19
C ILE A 86 7.41 -12.62 -9.50
N PRO A 87 7.88 -11.40 -9.85
CA PRO A 87 7.56 -10.88 -11.16
C PRO A 87 7.94 -11.97 -12.18
N PRO A 88 7.20 -12.18 -13.29
CA PRO A 88 7.55 -13.18 -14.30
C PRO A 88 8.89 -12.90 -15.03
N ILE A 89 9.71 -12.02 -14.47
CA ILE A 89 11.09 -11.77 -14.84
C ILE A 89 11.89 -12.04 -13.57
N ASP A 90 12.17 -13.32 -13.31
CA ASP A 90 13.48 -13.62 -12.74
C ASP A 90 14.50 -12.96 -13.68
N PRO A 91 15.55 -12.27 -13.19
CA PRO A 91 16.70 -12.03 -14.04
C PRO A 91 17.09 -13.41 -14.56
N ILE A 92 17.13 -13.58 -15.88
CA ILE A 92 17.49 -14.85 -16.53
C ILE A 92 18.73 -15.34 -15.81
N GLU A 93 18.60 -16.37 -14.96
CA GLU A 93 19.75 -17.06 -14.43
C GLU A 93 20.43 -17.64 -15.67
N PRO A 94 21.66 -17.23 -16.02
CA PRO A 94 22.32 -17.65 -17.25
C PRO A 94 22.54 -19.17 -17.33
N GLU A 95 22.21 -19.90 -16.26
CA GLU A 95 22.54 -21.30 -16.05
C GLU A 95 21.36 -22.27 -16.30
N LYS A 96 20.14 -21.77 -16.56
CA LYS A 96 18.96 -22.64 -16.78
C LYS A 96 18.43 -22.69 -18.21
N SER A 97 19.13 -22.12 -19.20
CA SER A 97 18.72 -22.21 -20.61
C SER A 97 19.40 -23.33 -21.42
N LEU A 98 20.12 -24.25 -20.77
CA LEU A 98 20.84 -25.33 -21.45
C LEU A 98 20.63 -26.68 -20.76
N VAL A 99 19.41 -27.22 -20.78
CA VAL A 99 19.18 -28.68 -20.87
C VAL A 99 17.73 -28.97 -21.25
N SER A 100 17.60 -29.61 -22.43
CA SER A 100 16.49 -30.36 -23.03
C SER A 100 15.11 -29.69 -23.15
#